data_AF-A0A6V7U528-F1
#
_entry.id   AF-A0A6V7U528-F1
#
_cell.length_a   1.000
_cell.length_b   1.000
_cell.length_c   1.000
_cell.angle_alpha   90.00
_cell.angle_beta   90.00
_cell.angle_gamma   90.00
#
_symmetry.space_group_name_H-M   'P 1'
#
loop_
_entity.id
_entity.type
_entity.pdbx_description
1 polymer ?
#
loop_
_entity_poly.entity_id
_entity_poly.type
_entity_poly.pdbx_seq_one_letter_code
_entity_poly.pdbx_strand_id
1 'polypeptide(L)' 'MGECLSNPFWMRPHCQKSCSSCGETLGDISTPTPRRGCTNVHILCPFWGFIGECERNPRWMGMHCRASCQLC' A
#
# COMPACT_ATOMS: atom_id res chain seq x y z
N MET A 1 3.78 19.34 -0.75
CA MET A 1 4.03 17.90 -0.99
C MET A 1 3.96 17.64 -2.49
N GLY A 2 4.74 16.69 -3.00
CA GLY A 2 4.75 16.33 -4.43
C GLY A 2 4.01 15.02 -4.70
N GLU A 3 3.68 14.80 -5.96
CA GLU A 3 2.84 13.68 -6.41
C GLU A 3 3.45 12.30 -6.10
N CYS A 4 4.77 12.17 -5.94
CA CYS A 4 5.41 10.92 -5.55
C CYS A 4 4.93 10.40 -4.17
N LEU A 5 4.40 11.28 -3.32
CA LEU A 5 3.83 10.94 -2.01
C LEU A 5 2.30 10.96 -2.01
N SER A 6 1.67 11.81 -2.83
CA SER A 6 0.21 11.88 -2.95
C SER A 6 -0.38 10.74 -3.78
N ASN A 7 0.38 10.25 -4.77
CA ASN A 7 -0.01 9.16 -5.67
C ASN A 7 1.15 8.16 -5.87
N PRO A 8 1.68 7.57 -4.78
CA PRO A 8 2.87 6.73 -4.83
C PRO A 8 2.65 5.45 -5.65
N PHE A 9 1.43 4.91 -5.63
CA PHE A 9 1.08 3.65 -6.32
C PHE A 9 1.11 3.77 -7.84
N TRP A 10 0.90 4.96 -8.39
CA TRP A 10 1.06 5.21 -9.82
C TRP A 10 2.45 5.82 -10.12
N MET A 11 2.87 6.83 -9.35
CA MET A 11 4.09 7.56 -9.68
C MET A 11 5.37 6.74 -9.50
N ARG A 12 5.47 5.93 -8.45
CA ARG A 12 6.71 5.17 -8.20
C ARG A 12 6.98 4.13 -9.29
N PRO A 13 5.99 3.36 -9.79
CA PRO A 13 6.26 2.43 -10.90
C PRO A 13 6.28 3.09 -12.28
N HIS A 14 5.62 4.24 -12.50
CA HIS A 14 5.48 4.85 -13.85
C HIS A 14 6.31 6.12 -14.08
N CYS A 15 6.73 6.83 -13.04
CA CYS A 15 7.57 8.03 -13.08
C CYS A 15 8.86 7.83 -12.29
N GLN A 16 9.48 6.67 -12.50
CA GLN A 16 10.60 6.16 -11.70
C GLN A 16 11.77 7.14 -11.55
N LYS A 17 12.16 7.83 -12.62
CA LYS A 17 13.25 8.81 -12.57
C LYS A 17 12.91 10.03 -11.73
N SER A 18 11.69 10.53 -11.83
CA SER A 18 11.22 11.71 -11.09
C SER A 18 11.05 11.41 -9.60
N CYS A 19 10.69 10.17 -9.26
CA CYS A 19 10.50 9.73 -7.87
C CYS A 19 11.69 8.95 -7.30
N SER A 20 12.81 8.84 -8.04
CA SER A 20 13.98 8.05 -7.66
C SER A 20 13.68 6.59 -7.28
N SER A 21 12.69 5.99 -7.95
CA SER A 21 12.15 4.64 -7.67
C SER A 21 12.44 3.65 -8.81
N CYS A 22 13.61 3.76 -9.43
CA CYS A 22 14.03 2.89 -10.53
C CYS A 22 13.93 1.41 -10.13
N GLY A 23 13.21 0.62 -10.93
CA GLY A 23 13.03 -0.82 -10.70
C GLY A 23 11.94 -1.18 -9.70
N GLU A 24 11.27 -0.21 -9.07
CA GLU A 24 10.12 -0.50 -8.22
C GLU A 24 8.88 -0.90 -9.02
N THR A 25 8.20 -1.92 -8.53
CA THR A 25 6.91 -2.39 -9.03
C THR A 25 5.80 -2.13 -8.01
N LEU A 26 4.55 -2.27 -8.45
CA LEU A 26 3.41 -2.24 -7.53
C LEU A 26 3.58 -3.28 -6.41
N GLY A 27 4.20 -4.44 -6.69
CA GLY A 27 4.50 -5.46 -5.68
C GLY A 27 5.43 -4.94 -4.59
N ASP A 28 6.53 -4.27 -4.97
CA ASP A 28 7.51 -3.74 -4.01
C ASP A 28 6.90 -2.68 -3.08
N ILE A 29 6.02 -1.84 -3.63
CA ILE A 29 5.30 -0.80 -2.87
C ILE A 29 4.22 -1.44 -1.98
N SER A 30 3.70 -2.60 -2.39
CA SER A 30 2.55 -3.25 -1.77
C SER A 30 2.91 -4.32 -0.74
N THR A 31 4.19 -4.68 -0.62
CA THR A 31 4.64 -5.72 0.30
C THR A 31 5.04 -5.10 1.64
N PRO A 32 4.20 -5.17 2.70
CA PRO A 32 4.62 -4.70 4.01
C PRO A 32 5.75 -5.57 4.56
N THR A 33 6.53 -5.01 5.49
CA THR A 33 7.54 -5.77 6.23
C THR A 33 6.92 -7.02 6.86
N PRO A 34 7.56 -8.21 6.74
CA PRO A 34 6.98 -9.44 7.26
C PRO A 34 6.79 -9.38 8.78
N ARG A 35 5.54 -9.33 9.25
CA ARG A 35 5.16 -9.58 10.65
C ARG A 35 4.44 -10.93 10.70
N ARG A 36 4.91 -11.86 11.55
CA ARG A 36 4.28 -13.20 11.68
C ARG A 36 2.80 -13.05 12.04
N GLY A 37 1.94 -13.67 11.24
CA GLY A 37 0.48 -13.61 11.43
C GLY A 37 -0.19 -12.29 11.04
N CYS A 38 0.56 -11.33 10.49
CA CYS A 38 0.06 -10.02 10.08
C CYS A 38 0.45 -9.75 8.63
N THR A 39 -0.43 -10.12 7.73
CA THR A 39 -0.21 -10.00 6.28
C THR A 39 -1.41 -9.34 5.63
N ASN A 40 -1.15 -8.69 4.51
CA ASN A 40 -2.18 -8.35 3.55
C ASN A 40 -2.43 -9.57 2.66
N VAL A 41 -3.71 -9.91 2.43
CA VAL A 41 -4.07 -11.01 1.53
C VAL A 41 -4.23 -10.56 0.08
N HIS A 42 -4.33 -9.25 -0.14
CA HIS A 42 -4.48 -8.65 -1.47
C HIS A 42 -3.38 -7.62 -1.73
N ILE A 43 -2.86 -7.60 -2.95
CA ILE A 43 -1.77 -6.69 -3.35
C ILE A 43 -2.19 -5.21 -3.21
N LEU A 44 -3.46 -4.88 -3.45
CA LEU A 44 -3.95 -3.50 -3.30
C LEU A 44 -4.25 -3.07 -1.86
N CYS A 45 -4.01 -3.92 -0.84
CA CYS A 45 -4.27 -3.53 0.55
C CYS A 45 -3.57 -2.21 0.95
N PRO A 46 -2.30 -1.95 0.59
CA PRO A 46 -1.68 -0.66 0.91
C PRO A 46 -2.29 0.51 0.16
N PHE A 47 -2.73 0.32 -1.08
CA PHE A 47 -3.47 1.34 -1.82
C PHE A 47 -4.80 1.68 -1.13
N TRP A 48 -5.60 0.66 -0.79
CA TRP A 48 -6.87 0.86 -0.11
C TRP A 48 -6.69 1.47 1.28
N GLY A 49 -5.68 1.03 2.04
CA GLY A 49 -5.33 1.67 3.31
C GLY A 49 -4.96 3.13 3.13
N PHE A 50 -4.17 3.46 2.11
CA PHE A 50 -3.77 4.85 1.80
C PHE A 50 -4.95 5.75 1.45
N ILE A 51 -5.96 5.25 0.72
CA ILE A 51 -7.16 6.04 0.38
C ILE A 51 -8.25 6.02 1.47
N GLY A 52 -7.97 5.46 2.66
CA GLY A 52 -8.87 5.49 3.82
C GLY A 52 -9.96 4.40 3.84
N GLU A 53 -9.73 3.25 3.18
CA GLU A 53 -10.67 2.13 3.26
C GLU A 53 -10.69 1.45 4.63
N CYS A 54 -9.67 1.67 5.46
CA CYS A 54 -9.66 1.19 6.83
C CYS A 54 -10.83 1.76 7.64
N GLU A 55 -11.21 3.01 7.37
CA GLU A 55 -12.33 3.71 8.00
C GLU A 55 -13.64 3.53 7.23
N ARG A 56 -13.58 3.55 5.90
CA ARG A 56 -14.76 3.46 5.03
C ARG A 56 -15.31 2.04 4.91
N ASN A 57 -14.42 1.04 4.96
CA ASN A 57 -14.75 -0.37 4.84
C ASN A 57 -13.99 -1.24 5.88
N PRO A 58 -14.19 -0.96 7.18
CA PRO A 58 -13.39 -1.53 8.26
C PRO A 58 -13.52 -3.05 8.38
N ARG A 59 -14.71 -3.60 8.08
CA ARG A 59 -14.95 -5.05 8.15
C ARG A 59 -14.14 -5.80 7.10
N TRP A 60 -14.20 -5.36 5.85
CA TRP A 60 -13.49 -6.02 4.76
C TRP A 60 -11.98 -5.84 4.93
N MET A 61 -11.54 -4.62 5.19
CA MET A 61 -10.12 -4.34 5.41
C MET A 61 -9.56 -5.05 6.65
N GLY A 62 -10.34 -5.19 7.73
CA GLY A 62 -9.91 -5.94 8.91
C GLY A 62 -9.81 -7.45 8.70
N MET A 63 -10.49 -8.01 7.70
CA MET A 63 -10.38 -9.43 7.36
C MET A 63 -9.22 -9.69 6.38
N HIS A 64 -8.99 -8.77 5.44
CA HIS A 64 -8.12 -8.99 4.29
C HIS A 64 -6.82 -8.16 4.31
N CYS A 65 -6.83 -6.99 4.95
CA CYS A 65 -5.78 -5.98 4.87
C CYS A 65 -5.31 -5.51 6.24
N ARG A 66 -5.19 -6.45 7.19
CA ARG A 66 -4.87 -6.16 8.60
C ARG A 66 -3.57 -5.39 8.76
N ALA A 67 -2.54 -5.74 7.99
CA ALA A 67 -1.26 -5.06 8.04
C ALA A 67 -1.38 -3.60 7.57
N SER A 68 -2.10 -3.36 6.47
CA SER A 68 -2.34 -2.01 5.95
C SER A 68 -3.17 -1.13 6.88
N CYS A 69 -4.09 -1.71 7.65
CA CYS A 69 -4.89 -0.96 8.62
C CYS A 69 -4.31 -0.94 10.03
N GLN A 70 -3.08 -1.43 10.23
CA GLN A 70 -2.46 -1.49 11.55
C GLN A 70 -3.34 -2.23 12.59
N LEU A 71 -4.06 -3.27 12.15
CA LEU A 71 -4.92 -4.13 12.98
C LEU A 71 -4.17 -5.41 13.43
N CYS A 72 -2.87 -5.23 13.57
CA CYS A 72 -1.89 -6.10 14.16
C CYS A 72 -1.13 -5.28 15.22
#